data_AF-A1ZE24-F1
#
_entry.id   AF-A1ZE24-F1
#
_cell.length_a   1.000
_cell.length_b   1.000
_cell.length_c   1.000
_cell.angle_alpha   90.00
_cell.angle_beta   90.00
_cell.angle_gamma   90.00
#
_symmetry.space_group_name_H-M   'P 1'
#
loop_
_entity.id
_entity.type
_entity.pdbx_description
1 polymer ?
#
loop_
_entity_poly.entity_id
_entity_poly.type
_entity_poly.pdbx_seq_one_letter_code
_entity_poly.pdbx_strand_id
1 'polypeptide(L)'
;MADILNKKKSDTPYRSWPLKVGKKWKYESKWTNESGEKGITSQDAEVISFEELNLPAGKFMAYKIKYVGYIQNYQVGGKGKVTDTFWYSPKLKQNIKHIQEGGGGFRYTSELINYTGAK
;
A
#
# COMPACT_ATOMS: atom_id res chain seq x y z
N MET A 1 12.82 -16.41 21.19
CA MET A 1 13.12 -15.02 21.58
C MET A 1 12.37 -14.12 20.63
N ALA A 2 11.20 -13.61 21.03
CA ALA A 2 10.35 -12.78 20.19
C ALA A 2 10.84 -11.33 20.27
N ASP A 3 11.47 -10.84 19.20
CA ASP A 3 11.86 -9.44 19.07
C ASP A 3 10.60 -8.61 18.75
N ILE A 4 9.89 -8.23 19.81
CA ILE A 4 8.65 -7.47 19.74
C ILE A 4 9.01 -6.03 19.34
N LEU A 5 8.93 -5.79 18.04
CA LEU A 5 8.39 -4.57 17.44
C LEU A 5 8.93 -3.24 18.01
N ASN A 6 10.25 -3.02 17.94
CA ASN A 6 10.78 -1.65 17.98
C ASN A 6 10.45 -0.93 16.65
N LYS A 7 9.15 -0.71 16.41
CA LYS A 7 8.66 0.05 15.27
C LYS A 7 8.98 1.51 15.58
N LYS A 8 10.23 1.93 15.33
CA LYS A 8 10.57 3.34 15.17
C LYS A 8 9.44 3.95 14.36
N LYS A 9 8.73 4.93 14.93
CA LYS A 9 7.74 5.71 14.20
C LYS A 9 8.50 6.36 13.06
N SER A 10 8.53 5.70 11.89
CA SER A 10 9.14 6.26 10.70
C SER A 10 8.38 7.54 10.42
N ASP A 11 9.08 8.66 10.22
CA ASP A 11 8.50 9.93 9.76
C ASP A 11 7.69 9.73 8.47
N THR A 12 7.96 8.64 7.75
CA THR A 12 7.34 8.24 6.50
C THR A 12 6.54 6.93 6.62
N PRO A 13 5.44 6.89 7.40
CA PRO A 13 4.72 5.65 7.66
C PRO A 13 3.99 5.15 6.40
N TYR A 14 3.84 3.83 6.28
CA TYR A 14 3.03 3.25 5.21
C TYR A 14 1.59 3.77 5.23
N ARG A 15 1.01 3.93 6.43
CA ARG A 15 -0.30 4.57 6.62
C ARG A 15 -0.19 5.66 7.67
N SER A 16 -0.59 6.87 7.30
CA SER A 16 -0.71 7.99 8.24
C SER A 16 -2.13 8.03 8.81
N TRP A 17 -2.34 7.40 9.97
CA TRP A 17 -3.60 7.47 10.69
C TRP A 17 -3.79 8.83 11.38
N PRO A 18 -5.02 9.33 11.55
CA PRO A 18 -6.26 8.84 10.93
C PRO A 18 -6.27 9.09 9.42
N LEU A 19 -6.85 8.16 8.66
CA LEU A 19 -7.04 8.30 7.22
C LEU A 19 -8.27 9.19 6.99
N LYS A 20 -8.05 10.38 6.43
CA LYS A 20 -9.10 11.34 6.05
C LYS A 20 -8.96 11.66 4.58
N VAL A 21 -10.07 11.84 3.88
CA VAL A 21 -10.07 12.25 2.46
C VAL A 21 -9.29 13.56 2.31
N GLY A 22 -8.43 13.63 1.28
CA GLY A 22 -7.51 14.74 1.03
C GLY A 22 -6.20 14.71 1.83
N LYS A 23 -6.04 13.76 2.77
CA LYS A 23 -4.78 13.63 3.52
C LYS A 23 -3.67 13.12 2.61
N LYS A 24 -2.53 13.82 2.64
CA LYS A 24 -1.32 13.45 1.91
C LYS A 24 -0.17 13.19 2.88
N TRP A 25 0.66 12.20 2.60
CA TRP A 25 1.89 11.94 3.34
C TRP A 25 2.90 11.24 2.46
N LYS A 26 4.17 11.33 2.83
CA LYS A 26 5.24 10.63 2.14
C LYS A 26 5.50 9.28 2.79
N TYR A 27 5.59 8.24 1.99
CA TYR A 27 5.99 6.90 2.40
C TYR A 27 7.37 6.60 1.82
N GLU A 28 8.31 6.27 2.69
CA GLU A 28 9.68 5.92 2.31
C GLU A 28 10.08 4.70 3.12
N SER A 29 10.46 3.64 2.42
CA SER A 29 10.86 2.38 3.03
C SER A 29 12.11 1.85 2.36
N LYS A 30 13.14 1.60 3.16
CA LYS A 30 14.36 0.90 2.73
C LYS A 30 14.15 -0.58 2.99
N TRP A 31 14.33 -1.40 1.97
CA TRP A 31 14.13 -2.84 2.06
C TRP A 31 15.41 -3.56 1.65
N THR A 32 15.58 -4.74 2.21
CA THR A 32 16.61 -5.71 1.82
C THR A 32 15.90 -7.00 1.45
N ASN A 33 16.04 -7.48 0.21
CA ASN A 33 15.47 -8.74 -0.25
C ASN A 33 16.27 -9.93 0.32
N GLU A 34 15.70 -11.14 0.26
CA GLU A 34 16.33 -12.39 0.69
C GLU A 34 17.66 -12.65 -0.01
N SER A 35 17.81 -12.20 -1.27
CA SER A 35 19.06 -12.25 -2.04
C SER A 35 20.12 -11.24 -1.57
N GLY A 36 19.88 -10.49 -0.49
CA GLY A 36 20.77 -9.44 0.02
C GLY A 36 20.66 -8.12 -0.73
N GLU A 37 19.75 -8.02 -1.70
CA GLU A 37 19.57 -6.82 -2.50
C GLU A 37 18.94 -5.68 -1.72
N LYS A 38 19.47 -4.48 -1.84
CA LYS A 38 18.99 -3.31 -1.10
C LYS A 38 18.29 -2.35 -2.04
N GLY A 39 17.18 -1.81 -1.59
CA GLY A 39 16.45 -0.80 -2.33
C GLY A 39 15.76 0.21 -1.43
N ILE A 40 15.17 1.20 -2.08
CA ILE A 40 14.28 2.17 -1.45
C ILE A 40 13.02 2.32 -2.29
N THR A 41 11.89 2.33 -1.61
CA THR A 41 10.60 2.71 -2.17
C THR A 41 10.25 4.08 -1.61
N SER A 42 10.03 5.06 -2.47
CA SER A 42 9.57 6.40 -2.09
C SER A 42 8.30 6.72 -2.87
N GLN A 43 7.19 6.91 -2.15
CA GLN A 43 5.88 7.15 -2.73
C GLN A 43 5.15 8.25 -1.97
N ASP A 44 4.50 9.15 -2.70
CA ASP A 44 3.56 10.12 -2.16
C ASP A 44 2.18 9.48 -2.09
N ALA A 45 1.67 9.37 -0.88
CA ALA A 45 0.37 8.77 -0.57
C ALA A 45 -0.69 9.86 -0.41
N GLU A 46 -1.88 9.62 -0.95
CA GLU A 46 -3.02 10.51 -0.86
C GLU A 46 -4.32 9.72 -0.69
N VAL A 47 -5.16 10.09 0.28
CA VAL A 47 -6.53 9.57 0.35
C VAL A 47 -7.40 10.33 -0.64
N ILE A 48 -7.75 9.66 -1.73
CA ILE A 48 -8.54 10.21 -2.83
C ILE A 48 -10.01 10.36 -2.42
N SER A 49 -10.58 9.32 -1.82
CA SER A 49 -12.02 9.24 -1.54
C SER A 49 -12.31 8.18 -0.47
N PHE A 50 -13.53 8.23 0.08
CA PHE A 50 -14.11 7.17 0.89
C PHE A 50 -15.44 6.78 0.26
N GLU A 51 -15.49 5.59 -0.35
CA GLU A 51 -16.60 5.16 -1.20
C GLU A 51 -16.99 3.70 -0.92
N GLU A 52 -18.23 3.35 -1.24
CA GLU A 52 -18.71 1.96 -1.23
C GLU A 52 -18.16 1.24 -2.46
N LEU A 53 -17.40 0.17 -2.24
CA LEU A 53 -16.98 -0.76 -3.27
C LEU A 53 -17.89 -1.97 -3.29
N ASN A 54 -18.36 -2.32 -4.48
CA ASN A 54 -19.04 -3.58 -4.74
C ASN A 54 -18.00 -4.61 -5.22
N LEU A 55 -17.68 -5.58 -4.38
CA LEU A 55 -16.76 -6.67 -4.68
C LEU A 55 -17.53 -8.00 -4.73
N PRO A 56 -16.94 -9.07 -5.29
CA PRO A 56 -17.58 -10.39 -5.26
C PRO A 56 -17.95 -10.87 -3.84
N ALA A 57 -17.16 -10.45 -2.84
CA ALA A 57 -17.43 -10.71 -1.43
C ALA A 57 -18.60 -9.88 -0.83
N GLY A 58 -19.18 -8.94 -1.59
CA GLY A 58 -20.24 -8.03 -1.16
C GLY A 58 -19.82 -6.56 -1.19
N LYS A 59 -20.63 -5.72 -0.53
CA LYS A 59 -20.46 -4.26 -0.48
C LYS A 59 -19.69 -3.83 0.76
N PHE A 60 -18.64 -3.05 0.57
CA PHE A 60 -17.80 -2.57 1.66
C PHE A 60 -17.42 -1.11 1.45
N MET A 61 -17.56 -0.29 2.49
CA MET A 61 -16.95 1.03 2.50
C MET A 61 -15.43 0.92 2.62
N ALA A 62 -14.72 1.67 1.79
CA ALA A 62 -13.26 1.71 1.79
C ALA A 62 -12.68 3.08 1.42
N TYR A 63 -11.54 3.39 2.02
CA TYR A 63 -10.72 4.53 1.66
C TYR A 63 -9.89 4.17 0.43
N LYS A 64 -10.06 4.92 -0.65
CA LYS A 64 -9.19 4.87 -1.82
C LYS A 64 -7.95 5.69 -1.54
N ILE A 65 -6.81 5.03 -1.45
CA ILE A 65 -5.51 5.64 -1.14
C ILE A 65 -4.59 5.38 -2.33
N LYS A 66 -4.09 6.44 -2.96
CA LYS A 66 -3.18 6.35 -4.09
C LYS A 66 -1.77 6.68 -3.61
N TYR A 67 -0.81 5.83 -3.97
CA TYR A 67 0.61 5.98 -3.70
C TYR A 67 1.31 6.10 -5.04
N VAL A 68 1.90 7.25 -5.32
CA VAL A 68 2.60 7.50 -6.58
C VAL A 68 4.06 7.77 -6.27
N GLY A 69 4.97 7.06 -6.94
CA GLY A 69 6.38 7.32 -6.76
C GLY A 69 7.27 6.38 -7.54
N TYR A 70 8.33 5.92 -6.89
CA TYR A 70 9.33 5.07 -7.49
C TYR A 70 9.91 4.06 -6.51
N ILE A 71 10.37 2.95 -7.08
CA ILE A 71 11.19 1.95 -6.42
C ILE A 71 12.56 2.00 -7.07
N GLN A 72 13.61 2.07 -6.27
CA GLN A 72 14.99 2.06 -6.72
C GLN A 72 15.72 0.89 -6.07
N ASN A 73 16.31 0.02 -6.90
CA ASN A 73 17.25 -1.00 -6.44
C ASN A 73 18.67 -0.41 -6.54
N TYR A 74 19.42 -0.41 -5.43
CA TYR A 74 20.75 0.19 -5.39
C TYR A 74 21.79 -0.59 -6.20
N GLN A 75 21.61 -1.89 -6.41
CA GLN A 75 22.56 -2.72 -7.17
C GLN A 75 22.37 -2.59 -8.68
N VAL A 76 21.12 -2.51 -9.15
CA VAL A 76 20.82 -2.36 -10.58
C VAL A 76 20.85 -0.88 -11.01
N GLY A 77 20.75 0.06 -10.06
CA GLY A 77 20.79 1.50 -10.32
C GLY A 77 19.52 2.07 -10.99
N GLY A 78 18.58 1.21 -11.38
CA GLY A 78 17.32 1.60 -12.03
C GLY A 78 16.27 2.15 -11.05
N LYS A 79 15.55 3.19 -11.49
CA LYS A 79 14.34 3.74 -10.83
C LYS A 79 13.10 3.31 -11.60
N GLY A 80 12.35 2.35 -11.07
CA GLY A 80 11.05 1.96 -11.61
C GLY A 80 9.96 2.88 -11.05
N LYS A 81 9.21 3.57 -11.91
CA LYS A 81 7.99 4.25 -11.46
C LYS A 81 6.96 3.22 -11.05
N VAL A 82 6.30 3.46 -9.92
CA VAL A 82 5.24 2.61 -9.41
C VAL A 82 4.09 3.48 -8.90
N THR A 83 2.88 3.05 -9.20
CA THR A 83 1.64 3.63 -8.68
C THR A 83 0.82 2.52 -8.05
N ASP A 84 0.61 2.60 -6.75
CA ASP A 84 -0.25 1.67 -6.02
C ASP A 84 -1.54 2.38 -5.60
N THR A 85 -2.69 1.81 -5.94
CA THR A 85 -3.98 2.26 -5.44
C THR A 85 -4.55 1.19 -4.52
N PHE A 86 -4.68 1.51 -3.25
CA PHE A 86 -5.28 0.64 -2.24
C PHE A 86 -6.69 1.09 -1.91
N TRP A 87 -7.59 0.13 -1.74
CA TRP A 87 -8.88 0.36 -1.12
C TRP A 87 -8.90 -0.34 0.22
N TYR A 88 -8.86 0.45 1.28
CA TYR A 88 -8.80 -0.05 2.65
C TYR A 88 -10.15 0.05 3.32
N SER A 89 -10.70 -1.07 3.77
CA SER A 89 -11.93 -1.07 4.54
C SER A 89 -11.64 -0.92 6.03
N PRO A 90 -12.10 0.16 6.70
CA PRO A 90 -11.96 0.30 8.15
C PRO A 90 -12.74 -0.77 8.91
N LYS A 91 -13.82 -1.31 8.33
CA LYS A 91 -14.66 -2.36 8.94
C LYS A 91 -13.93 -3.70 9.01
N LEU A 92 -13.29 -4.10 7.91
CA LEU A 92 -12.49 -5.33 7.83
C LEU A 92 -11.05 -5.14 8.35
N LYS A 93 -10.65 -3.89 8.61
CA LYS A 93 -9.29 -3.48 8.94
C LYS A 93 -8.23 -3.97 7.93
N GLN A 94 -8.64 -4.21 6.69
CA GLN A 94 -7.82 -4.82 5.64
C GLN A 94 -8.03 -4.12 4.29
N ASN A 95 -7.07 -4.31 3.38
CA ASN A 95 -7.23 -3.94 1.98
C ASN A 95 -8.19 -4.90 1.31
N ILE A 96 -9.27 -4.36 0.74
CA ILE A 96 -10.26 -5.14 0.00
C ILE A 96 -9.97 -5.14 -1.51
N LYS A 97 -9.16 -4.19 -1.97
CA LYS A 97 -8.68 -4.13 -3.35
C LYS A 97 -7.33 -3.43 -3.38
N HIS A 98 -6.45 -3.88 -4.26
CA HIS A 98 -5.16 -3.25 -4.52
C HIS A 98 -4.85 -3.37 -6.01
N ILE A 99 -4.54 -2.23 -6.62
CA ILE A 99 -4.06 -2.14 -7.99
C ILE A 99 -2.65 -1.58 -7.92
N GLN A 100 -1.71 -2.24 -8.59
CA GLN A 100 -0.35 -1.74 -8.77
C GLN A 100 -0.09 -1.57 -10.26
N GLU A 101 0.46 -0.43 -10.63
CA GLU A 101 0.84 -0.08 -11.99
C GLU A 101 2.34 0.27 -12.00
N GLY A 102 3.11 -0.41 -12.84
CA GLY A 102 4.56 -0.23 -12.95
C GLY A 102 4.98 0.30 -14.32
N GLY A 103 6.27 0.61 -14.47
CA GLY A 103 6.87 0.90 -15.77
C GLY A 103 6.75 -0.28 -16.74
N GLY A 104 6.60 0.00 -18.04
CA GLY A 104 6.55 -1.02 -19.09
C GLY A 104 5.18 -1.71 -19.28
N GLY A 105 4.09 -1.11 -18.78
CA GLY A 105 2.73 -1.64 -18.95
C GLY A 105 2.35 -2.72 -17.93
N PHE A 106 3.17 -2.95 -16.90
CA PHE A 106 2.84 -3.86 -15.81
C PHE A 106 1.63 -3.35 -15.03
N ARG A 107 0.60 -4.19 -14.92
CA ARG A 107 -0.57 -3.92 -14.09
C ARG A 107 -0.95 -5.17 -13.30
N TYR A 108 -0.90 -5.05 -11.99
CA TYR A 108 -1.37 -6.05 -11.05
C TYR A 108 -2.66 -5.57 -10.40
N THR A 109 -3.61 -6.48 -10.18
CA THR A 109 -4.89 -6.19 -9.53
C THR A 109 -5.25 -7.36 -8.63
N SER A 110 -5.58 -7.04 -7.39
CA SER A 110 -6.10 -7.99 -6.40
C SER A 110 -7.39 -7.44 -5.81
N GLU A 111 -8.38 -8.32 -5.63
CA GLU A 111 -9.71 -8.00 -5.17
C GLU A 111 -10.19 -9.05 -4.17
N LEU A 112 -10.93 -8.61 -3.15
CA LEU A 112 -11.51 -9.50 -2.16
C LEU A 112 -12.65 -10.31 -2.78
N ILE A 113 -12.39 -11.60 -3.02
CA ILE A 113 -13.37 -12.53 -3.57
C ILE A 113 -14.20 -13.23 -2.49
N ASN A 114 -13.62 -13.50 -1.33
CA ASN A 114 -14.28 -14.17 -0.21
C ASN A 114 -13.58 -13.77 1.08
N TYR A 115 -14.31 -13.72 2.19
CA TYR A 115 -13.74 -13.60 3.53
C TYR A 115 -14.46 -14.57 4.48
N THR A 116 -13.69 -15.40 5.17
CA THR A 116 -14.19 -16.16 6.30
C THR A 116 -13.96 -15.31 7.54
N GLY A 117 -14.99 -14.58 7.97
CA GLY A 117 -14.95 -13.94 9.29
C GLY A 117 -14.81 -15.04 10.34
N ALA A 118 -13.73 -15.02 11.12
CA ALA A 118 -13.68 -15.81 12.35
C ALA A 118 -14.85 -15.34 13.21
N LYS A 119 -15.83 -16.24 13.38
CA LYS A 119 -17.04 -16.03 14.16
C LYS A 119 -16.70 -15.99 15.65
#